data_AF-A0A9E4ZKP7-F1
#
_entry.id   AF-A0A9E4ZKP7-F1
#
_cell.length_a   1.000
_cell.length_b   1.000
_cell.length_c   1.000
_cell.angle_alpha   90.00
_cell.angle_beta   90.00
_cell.angle_gamma   90.00
#
_symmetry.space_group_name_H-M   'P 1'
#
loop_
_entity.id
_entity.type
_entity.pdbx_description
1 polymer ?
#
loop_
_entity_poly.entity_id
_entity_poly.type
_entity_poly.pdbx_seq_one_letter_code
_entity_poly.pdbx_strand_id
1 'polypeptide(L)'
;MQEIITKILNAIYSQSEVIVDESKKYVIKRYLTNSSIKWYLLTPFFMFNYPYVADPFKRMSREIDFLTYNWKDKIRVPKLIDYDTSDLWIIREYIEGRFPENPKDFRLLGRTLKNIHNENFCLGDTKYENFVISGQEVYVIDAEQAIRSDNKKFRSWDLLVLFLFTSYKFVTNINDYRLSIINFLEEYEADREVLEGILDRENGLLLSVFLPTSLIELKNIISEFLK
;
A
#
# COMPACT_ATOMS: atom_id res chain seq x y z
N MET A 1 -14.97 -33.81 -1.90
CA MET A 1 -15.30 -33.38 -0.52
C MET A 1 -14.17 -32.56 0.10
N GLN A 2 -12.91 -33.05 0.08
CA GLN A 2 -11.72 -32.26 0.47
C GLN A 2 -11.58 -30.96 -0.32
N GLU A 3 -11.74 -30.98 -1.65
CA GLU A 3 -11.62 -29.80 -2.51
C GLU A 3 -12.66 -28.69 -2.22
N ILE A 4 -13.89 -29.11 -1.86
CA ILE A 4 -14.98 -28.20 -1.49
C ILE A 4 -14.71 -27.61 -0.10
N ILE A 5 -14.25 -28.42 0.85
CA ILE A 5 -13.85 -27.98 2.18
C ILE A 5 -12.64 -27.03 2.09
N THR A 6 -11.66 -27.30 1.24
CA THR A 6 -10.51 -26.42 0.99
C THR A 6 -10.92 -25.11 0.32
N LYS A 7 -11.85 -25.12 -0.64
CA LYS A 7 -12.42 -23.89 -1.20
C LYS A 7 -13.21 -23.07 -0.17
N ILE A 8 -14.03 -23.73 0.64
CA ILE A 8 -14.82 -23.10 1.70
C ILE A 8 -13.90 -22.52 2.78
N LEU A 9 -12.87 -23.26 3.21
CA LEU A 9 -11.86 -22.76 4.15
C LEU A 9 -11.09 -21.59 3.52
N ASN A 10 -10.63 -21.68 2.27
CA ASN A 10 -9.93 -20.57 1.62
C ASN A 10 -10.80 -19.32 1.48
N ALA A 11 -12.10 -19.45 1.17
CA ALA A 11 -13.04 -18.33 1.10
C ALA A 11 -13.37 -17.72 2.48
N ILE A 12 -13.34 -18.53 3.55
CA ILE A 12 -13.49 -18.06 4.95
C ILE A 12 -12.21 -17.36 5.43
N TYR A 13 -11.04 -17.76 4.93
CA TYR A 13 -9.73 -17.22 5.32
C TYR A 13 -9.21 -16.09 4.42
N SER A 14 -9.77 -15.84 3.25
CA SER A 14 -9.32 -14.74 2.37
C SER A 14 -10.24 -13.53 2.50
N GLN A 15 -9.70 -12.38 2.91
CA GLN A 15 -10.44 -11.11 2.91
C GLN A 15 -10.94 -10.73 1.50
N SER A 16 -10.22 -11.16 0.46
CA SER A 16 -10.54 -10.91 -0.95
C SER A 16 -10.62 -12.22 -1.74
N GLU A 17 -11.65 -12.35 -2.57
CA GLU A 17 -11.92 -13.52 -3.41
C GLU A 17 -12.08 -13.09 -4.87
N VAL A 18 -11.44 -13.80 -5.80
CA VAL A 18 -11.63 -13.56 -7.24
C VAL A 18 -12.80 -14.41 -7.73
N ILE A 19 -13.81 -13.75 -8.29
CA ILE A 19 -14.95 -14.39 -8.93
C ILE A 19 -14.87 -14.24 -10.45
N VAL A 20 -15.41 -15.21 -11.18
CA VAL A 20 -15.48 -15.18 -12.65
C VAL A 20 -16.95 -15.22 -13.06
N ASP A 21 -17.38 -14.23 -13.84
CA ASP A 21 -18.73 -14.15 -14.39
C ASP A 21 -18.66 -13.75 -15.86
N GLU A 22 -19.34 -14.53 -16.72
CA GLU A 22 -19.36 -14.35 -18.19
C GLU A 22 -17.98 -14.01 -18.81
N SER A 23 -16.92 -14.73 -18.42
CA SER A 23 -15.51 -14.52 -18.82
C SER A 23 -14.83 -13.23 -18.35
N LYS A 24 -15.49 -12.43 -17.50
CA LYS A 24 -14.88 -11.31 -16.76
C LYS A 24 -14.53 -11.72 -15.34
N LYS A 25 -13.46 -11.14 -14.79
CA LYS A 25 -13.02 -11.38 -13.41
C LYS A 25 -13.35 -10.17 -12.53
N TYR A 26 -13.78 -10.44 -11.31
CA TYR A 26 -14.02 -9.43 -10.29
C TYR A 26 -13.39 -9.85 -8.96
N VAL A 27 -13.20 -8.89 -8.07
CA VAL A 27 -12.74 -9.12 -6.69
C VAL A 27 -13.88 -8.76 -5.74
N ILE A 28 -14.31 -9.72 -4.94
CA ILE A 28 -15.17 -9.48 -3.78
C ILE A 28 -14.28 -9.32 -2.56
N LYS A 29 -14.34 -8.19 -1.88
CA LYS A 29 -13.63 -7.95 -0.62
C LYS A 29 -14.63 -7.81 0.52
N ARG A 30 -14.52 -8.66 1.54
CA ARG A 30 -15.39 -8.68 2.72
C ARG A 30 -14.63 -8.11 3.93
N TYR A 31 -15.23 -7.17 4.65
CA TYR A 31 -14.54 -6.45 5.73
C TYR A 31 -14.82 -7.03 7.12
N LEU A 32 -15.91 -7.81 7.29
CA LEU A 32 -16.24 -8.51 8.53
C LEU A 32 -15.31 -9.69 8.84
N THR A 33 -14.70 -10.28 7.81
CA THR A 33 -13.75 -11.38 8.01
C THR A 33 -12.44 -10.84 8.58
N ASN A 34 -12.10 -11.24 9.82
CA ASN A 34 -10.81 -10.97 10.47
C ASN A 34 -9.71 -11.91 9.95
N SER A 35 -9.59 -12.05 8.64
CA SER A 35 -8.75 -13.06 7.99
C SER A 35 -7.24 -12.77 8.06
N SER A 36 -6.85 -11.56 8.43
CA SER A 36 -5.44 -11.18 8.53
C SER A 36 -5.19 -10.33 9.77
N ILE A 37 -4.33 -10.81 10.68
CA ILE A 37 -3.67 -9.96 11.67
C ILE A 37 -2.88 -8.94 10.85
N LYS A 38 -3.36 -7.71 10.80
CA LYS A 38 -2.70 -6.67 10.03
C LYS A 38 -1.42 -6.26 10.74
N TRP A 39 -0.37 -5.98 9.96
CA TRP A 39 0.95 -5.69 10.51
C TRP A 39 0.95 -4.47 11.46
N TYR A 40 0.04 -3.52 11.27
CA TYR A 40 -0.13 -2.38 12.18
C TYR A 40 -0.80 -2.75 13.52
N LEU A 41 -1.38 -3.96 13.64
CA LEU A 41 -1.83 -4.54 14.92
C LEU A 41 -0.69 -5.25 15.67
N LEU A 42 0.49 -5.44 15.04
CA LEU A 42 1.65 -6.03 15.71
C LEU A 42 2.16 -5.15 16.85
N THR A 43 1.88 -3.84 16.80
CA THR A 43 2.22 -2.93 17.90
C THR A 43 1.22 -1.77 17.92
N PRO A 44 0.42 -1.59 19.00
CA PRO A 44 -0.52 -0.47 19.13
C PRO A 44 0.12 0.90 18.93
N PHE A 45 1.44 0.98 19.11
CA PHE A 45 2.20 2.20 18.95
C PHE A 45 2.23 2.72 17.50
N PHE A 46 2.12 1.85 16.49
CA PHE A 46 2.03 2.28 15.09
C PHE A 46 0.76 3.09 14.79
N MET A 47 -0.29 2.94 15.61
CA MET A 47 -1.51 3.74 15.50
C MET A 47 -1.36 5.19 15.96
N PHE A 48 -0.26 5.56 16.64
CA PHE A 48 0.00 6.95 17.03
C PHE A 48 0.59 7.78 15.90
N ASN A 49 1.29 7.16 14.94
CA ASN A 49 2.01 7.85 13.88
C ASN A 49 1.15 8.08 12.62
N TYR A 50 0.13 7.25 12.45
CA TYR A 50 -0.82 7.34 11.34
C TYR A 50 -2.22 6.95 11.84
N PRO A 51 -3.30 7.63 11.38
CA PRO A 51 -4.66 7.42 11.89
C PRO A 51 -5.30 6.14 11.33
N TYR A 52 -4.75 4.99 11.69
CA TYR A 52 -5.26 3.67 11.32
C TYR A 52 -6.65 3.41 11.89
N VAL A 53 -7.46 2.67 11.14
CA VAL A 53 -8.78 2.21 11.59
C VAL A 53 -8.86 0.69 11.52
N ALA A 54 -9.25 0.08 12.64
CA ALA A 54 -9.56 -1.35 12.71
C ALA A 54 -11.02 -1.63 12.31
N ASP A 55 -11.92 -0.68 12.62
CA ASP A 55 -13.36 -0.77 12.35
C ASP A 55 -13.65 -1.13 10.87
N PRO A 56 -14.32 -2.28 10.62
CA PRO A 56 -14.60 -2.76 9.26
C PRO A 56 -15.33 -1.74 8.38
N PHE A 57 -16.31 -1.03 8.94
CA PHE A 57 -17.09 -0.04 8.20
C PHE A 57 -16.22 1.14 7.76
N LYS A 58 -15.41 1.71 8.67
CA LYS A 58 -14.49 2.80 8.34
C LYS A 58 -13.45 2.38 7.31
N ARG A 59 -12.92 1.15 7.39
CA ARG A 59 -12.00 0.61 6.38
C ARG A 59 -12.63 0.54 5.00
N MET A 60 -13.85 -0.02 4.92
CA MET A 60 -14.59 -0.08 3.67
C MET A 60 -14.91 1.32 3.14
N SER A 61 -15.35 2.23 4.00
CA SER A 61 -15.69 3.60 3.62
C SER A 61 -14.48 4.36 3.07
N ARG A 62 -13.29 4.20 3.67
CA ARG A 62 -12.04 4.78 3.15
C ARG A 62 -11.68 4.23 1.77
N GLU A 63 -11.81 2.93 1.57
CA GLU A 63 -11.53 2.31 0.27
C GLU A 63 -12.53 2.77 -0.79
N ILE A 64 -13.83 2.84 -0.48
CA ILE A 64 -14.84 3.38 -1.39
C ILE A 64 -14.55 4.85 -1.75
N ASP A 65 -14.23 5.71 -0.76
CA ASP A 65 -13.86 7.10 -1.01
C ASP A 65 -12.66 7.21 -1.95
N PHE A 66 -11.63 6.39 -1.74
CA PHE A 66 -10.45 6.37 -2.58
C PHE A 66 -10.73 5.87 -4.00
N LEU A 67 -11.45 4.74 -4.15
CA LEU A 67 -11.74 4.13 -5.45
C LEU A 67 -12.72 4.96 -6.30
N THR A 68 -13.56 5.77 -5.67
CA THR A 68 -14.56 6.61 -6.36
C THR A 68 -14.12 8.07 -6.51
N TYR A 69 -12.97 8.44 -5.96
CA TYR A 69 -12.42 9.78 -6.12
C TYR A 69 -12.14 10.12 -7.59
N ASN A 70 -12.36 11.38 -7.97
CA ASN A 70 -12.09 11.84 -9.32
C ASN A 70 -10.59 12.11 -9.52
N TRP A 71 -9.87 11.07 -9.91
CA TRP A 71 -8.41 11.10 -10.14
C TRP A 71 -7.97 11.87 -11.39
N LYS A 72 -8.89 12.35 -12.26
CA LYS A 72 -8.57 13.08 -13.50
C LYS A 72 -7.45 12.42 -14.32
N ASP A 73 -7.51 11.10 -14.47
CA ASP A 73 -6.52 10.24 -15.15
C ASP A 73 -5.10 10.20 -14.53
N LYS A 74 -4.87 10.80 -13.36
CA LYS A 74 -3.55 10.81 -12.70
C LYS A 74 -3.20 9.51 -11.99
N ILE A 75 -4.21 8.78 -11.54
CA ILE A 75 -4.10 7.52 -10.78
C ILE A 75 -5.08 6.51 -11.36
N ARG A 76 -4.65 5.26 -11.47
CA ARG A 76 -5.53 4.14 -11.83
C ARG A 76 -5.95 3.40 -10.56
N VAL A 77 -7.24 3.11 -10.50
CA VAL A 77 -7.87 2.33 -9.44
C VAL A 77 -8.83 1.34 -10.09
N PRO A 78 -9.05 0.16 -9.48
CA PRO A 78 -10.09 -0.76 -9.93
C PRO A 78 -11.45 -0.10 -9.91
N LYS A 79 -12.24 -0.30 -10.97
CA LYS A 79 -13.61 0.22 -10.99
C LYS A 79 -14.43 -0.47 -9.89
N LEU A 80 -15.04 0.33 -9.01
CA LEU A 80 -16.05 -0.15 -8.07
C LEU A 80 -17.31 -0.52 -8.85
N ILE A 81 -17.75 -1.78 -8.72
CA ILE A 81 -18.92 -2.32 -9.43
C ILE A 81 -20.15 -2.25 -8.55
N ASP A 82 -20.03 -2.71 -7.31
CA ASP A 82 -21.13 -2.73 -6.33
C ASP A 82 -20.57 -2.77 -4.90
N TYR A 83 -21.39 -2.44 -3.91
CA TYR A 83 -21.03 -2.53 -2.50
C TYR A 83 -22.27 -2.61 -1.59
N ASP A 84 -22.10 -3.24 -0.43
CA ASP A 84 -23.13 -3.29 0.61
C ASP A 84 -22.55 -2.81 1.95
N THR A 85 -23.14 -1.75 2.50
CA THR A 85 -22.73 -1.15 3.77
C THR A 85 -23.32 -1.85 5.01
N SER A 86 -24.35 -2.66 4.84
CA SER A 86 -24.94 -3.48 5.90
C SER A 86 -24.13 -4.77 6.10
N ASP A 87 -23.80 -5.45 5.00
CA ASP A 87 -23.03 -6.70 5.02
C ASP A 87 -21.51 -6.47 4.89
N LEU A 88 -21.09 -5.22 4.70
CA LEU A 88 -19.68 -4.75 4.65
C LEU A 88 -18.84 -5.53 3.64
N TRP A 89 -19.20 -5.41 2.36
CA TRP A 89 -18.42 -5.92 1.24
C TRP A 89 -18.41 -4.96 0.05
N ILE A 90 -17.38 -5.08 -0.79
CA ILE A 90 -17.30 -4.41 -2.10
C ILE A 90 -17.03 -5.42 -3.20
N ILE A 91 -17.55 -5.15 -4.40
CA ILE A 91 -17.19 -5.82 -5.65
C ILE A 91 -16.50 -4.80 -6.54
N ARG A 92 -15.33 -5.15 -7.04
CA ARG A 92 -14.55 -4.30 -7.93
C ARG A 92 -13.94 -5.10 -9.08
N GLU A 93 -13.53 -4.40 -10.11
CA GLU A 93 -12.79 -4.96 -11.23
C GLU A 93 -11.54 -5.73 -10.75
N TYR A 94 -11.30 -6.89 -11.37
CA TYR A 94 -10.01 -7.57 -11.23
C TYR A 94 -9.00 -6.95 -12.21
N ILE A 95 -7.86 -6.53 -11.69
CA ILE A 95 -6.79 -5.98 -12.52
C ILE A 95 -5.82 -7.10 -12.90
N GLU A 96 -5.79 -7.44 -14.19
CA GLU A 96 -4.77 -8.31 -14.75
C GLU A 96 -3.42 -7.59 -14.76
N GLY A 97 -2.42 -8.17 -14.11
CA GLY A 97 -1.10 -7.57 -13.98
C GLY A 97 -0.20 -8.34 -13.05
N ARG A 98 0.89 -7.68 -12.64
CA ARG A 98 1.87 -8.22 -11.68
C ARG A 98 2.17 -7.22 -10.58
N PHE A 99 2.61 -7.71 -9.43
CA PHE A 99 3.17 -6.83 -8.41
C PHE A 99 4.50 -6.23 -8.89
N PRO A 100 4.97 -5.11 -8.31
CA PRO A 100 6.32 -4.62 -8.50
C PRO A 100 7.34 -5.71 -8.12
N GLU A 101 8.26 -6.00 -9.02
CA GLU A 101 9.19 -7.12 -8.91
C GLU A 101 10.65 -6.69 -8.92
N ASN A 102 10.99 -5.72 -9.75
CA ASN A 102 12.38 -5.29 -9.97
C ASN A 102 12.56 -3.79 -9.67
N PRO A 103 13.80 -3.29 -9.50
CA PRO A 103 14.04 -1.90 -9.14
C PRO A 103 13.45 -0.86 -10.10
N LYS A 104 13.26 -1.18 -11.39
CA LYS A 104 12.71 -0.21 -12.35
C LYS A 104 11.22 0.03 -12.13
N ASP A 105 10.49 -0.96 -11.61
CA ASP A 105 9.07 -0.84 -11.30
C ASP A 105 8.81 0.24 -10.24
N PHE A 106 9.78 0.47 -9.35
CA PHE A 106 9.67 1.47 -8.29
C PHE A 106 9.66 2.92 -8.81
N ARG A 107 10.11 3.16 -10.05
CA ARG A 107 9.90 4.45 -10.74
C ARG A 107 8.41 4.75 -10.91
N LEU A 108 7.66 3.73 -11.33
CA LEU A 108 6.21 3.85 -11.52
C LEU A 108 5.52 4.12 -10.18
N LEU A 109 5.93 3.40 -9.12
CA LEU A 109 5.41 3.64 -7.76
C LEU A 109 5.72 5.04 -7.25
N GLY A 110 6.92 5.57 -7.51
CA GLY A 110 7.31 6.94 -7.13
C GLY A 110 6.37 7.97 -7.74
N ARG A 111 6.13 7.85 -9.05
CA ARG A 111 5.19 8.71 -9.77
C ARG A 111 3.75 8.58 -9.27
N THR A 112 3.29 7.35 -9.05
CA THR A 112 1.93 7.08 -8.54
C THR A 112 1.74 7.68 -7.16
N LEU A 113 2.66 7.44 -6.21
CA LEU A 113 2.50 7.96 -4.85
C LEU A 113 2.63 9.49 -4.79
N LYS A 114 3.47 10.09 -5.64
CA LYS A 114 3.55 11.55 -5.81
C LYS A 114 2.20 12.12 -6.23
N ASN A 115 1.57 11.52 -7.23
CA ASN A 115 0.25 11.95 -7.70
C ASN A 115 -0.84 11.79 -6.61
N ILE A 116 -0.80 10.71 -5.82
CA ILE A 116 -1.71 10.51 -4.68
C ILE A 116 -1.54 11.63 -3.65
N HIS A 117 -0.30 11.89 -3.24
CA HIS A 117 0.01 12.91 -2.24
C HIS A 117 -0.30 14.33 -2.74
N ASN A 118 -0.14 14.60 -4.04
CA ASN A 118 -0.50 15.89 -4.64
C ASN A 118 -2.01 16.13 -4.70
N GLU A 119 -2.82 15.07 -4.66
CA GLU A 119 -4.28 15.18 -4.51
C GLU A 119 -4.72 15.13 -3.03
N ASN A 120 -3.79 15.35 -2.10
CA ASN A 120 -4.01 15.36 -0.65
C ASN A 120 -4.59 14.05 -0.11
N PHE A 121 -4.07 12.93 -0.60
CA PHE A 121 -4.28 11.62 0.00
C PHE A 121 -2.99 11.08 0.62
N CYS A 122 -3.11 10.27 1.65
CA CYS A 122 -2.08 9.35 2.14
C CYS A 122 -2.73 7.96 2.26
N LEU A 123 -2.00 6.89 1.98
CA LEU A 123 -2.51 5.51 1.92
C LEU A 123 -2.40 4.77 3.25
N GLY A 124 -1.39 5.05 4.06
CA GLY A 124 -1.09 4.39 5.34
C GLY A 124 -0.47 3.01 5.19
N ASP A 125 -1.07 2.14 4.37
CA ASP A 125 -0.60 0.78 4.08
C ASP A 125 0.01 0.70 2.67
N THR A 126 1.17 1.33 2.49
CA THR A 126 1.84 1.50 1.17
C THR A 126 2.74 0.35 0.76
N LYS A 127 2.41 -0.89 1.13
CA LYS A 127 3.20 -2.04 0.69
C LYS A 127 3.17 -2.17 -0.82
N TYR A 128 4.25 -2.66 -1.42
CA TYR A 128 4.31 -2.82 -2.87
C TYR A 128 3.26 -3.83 -3.39
N GLU A 129 2.81 -4.77 -2.54
CA GLU A 129 1.72 -5.72 -2.84
C GLU A 129 0.34 -5.05 -2.98
N ASN A 130 0.17 -3.81 -2.51
CA ASN A 130 -1.08 -3.06 -2.69
C ASN A 130 -1.13 -2.32 -4.04
N PHE A 131 -0.13 -2.53 -4.90
CA PHE A 131 -0.04 -1.95 -6.24
C PHE A 131 0.06 -3.06 -7.31
N VAL A 132 -0.68 -2.93 -8.40
CA VAL A 132 -0.60 -3.84 -9.55
C VAL A 132 -0.15 -3.08 -10.78
N ILE A 133 0.89 -3.57 -11.45
CA ILE A 133 1.38 -3.04 -12.72
C ILE A 133 0.68 -3.78 -13.86
N SER A 134 -0.03 -3.02 -14.70
CA SER A 134 -0.66 -3.51 -15.92
C SER A 134 -0.20 -2.66 -17.11
N GLY A 135 0.66 -3.23 -17.95
CA GLY A 135 1.34 -2.45 -19.00
C GLY A 135 2.28 -1.39 -18.40
N GLN A 136 1.99 -0.11 -18.65
CA GLN A 136 2.73 1.04 -18.11
C GLN A 136 2.00 1.73 -16.95
N GLU A 137 0.83 1.23 -16.56
CA GLU A 137 -0.02 1.82 -15.54
C GLU A 137 0.14 1.09 -14.21
N VAL A 138 0.00 1.83 -13.10
CA VAL A 138 -0.03 1.28 -11.74
C VAL A 138 -1.42 1.49 -11.17
N TYR A 139 -2.04 0.39 -10.76
CA TYR A 139 -3.32 0.36 -10.07
C TYR A 139 -3.09 0.26 -8.57
N VAL A 140 -3.71 1.15 -7.80
CA VAL A 140 -3.81 1.00 -6.34
C VAL A 140 -4.98 0.07 -6.05
N ILE A 141 -4.69 -1.12 -5.56
CA ILE A 141 -5.69 -2.17 -5.37
C ILE A 141 -6.12 -2.34 -3.91
N ASP A 142 -5.50 -1.67 -2.95
CA ASP A 142 -5.97 -1.63 -1.58
C ASP A 142 -5.72 -0.23 -1.00
N ALA A 143 -6.79 0.37 -0.47
CA ALA A 143 -6.77 1.72 0.08
C ALA A 143 -7.59 1.81 1.38
N GLU A 144 -7.76 0.70 2.10
CA GLU A 144 -8.60 0.65 3.31
C GLU A 144 -8.10 1.54 4.47
N GLN A 145 -6.82 1.95 4.44
CA GLN A 145 -6.21 2.87 5.39
C GLN A 145 -6.01 4.28 4.83
N ALA A 146 -6.46 4.53 3.59
CA ALA A 146 -6.27 5.82 2.96
C ALA A 146 -7.06 6.92 3.68
N ILE A 147 -6.48 8.11 3.75
CA ILE A 147 -7.10 9.31 4.31
C ILE A 147 -6.86 10.49 3.40
N ARG A 148 -7.76 11.46 3.46
CA ARG A 148 -7.52 12.80 2.88
C ARG A 148 -6.68 13.61 3.87
N SER A 149 -5.46 13.94 3.50
CA SER A 149 -4.56 14.79 4.27
C SER A 149 -3.43 15.32 3.41
N ASP A 150 -3.04 16.57 3.66
CA ASP A 150 -1.81 17.19 3.16
C ASP A 150 -0.65 17.12 4.18
N ASN A 151 -0.87 16.48 5.34
CA ASN A 151 0.12 16.38 6.40
C ASN A 151 1.34 15.57 5.95
N LYS A 152 2.48 16.24 5.91
CA LYS A 152 3.75 15.66 5.47
C LYS A 152 4.23 14.50 6.34
N LYS A 153 3.90 14.46 7.63
CA LYS A 153 4.20 13.30 8.49
C LYS A 153 3.57 12.01 7.97
N PHE A 154 2.34 12.10 7.45
CA PHE A 154 1.65 10.94 6.87
C PHE A 154 2.24 10.55 5.52
N ARG A 155 2.78 11.51 4.75
CA ARG A 155 3.56 11.21 3.54
C ARG A 155 4.87 10.51 3.90
N SER A 156 5.60 10.99 4.92
CA SER A 156 6.81 10.32 5.42
C SER A 156 6.51 8.90 5.89
N TRP A 157 5.37 8.70 6.56
CA TRP A 157 4.90 7.38 6.97
C TRP A 157 4.68 6.46 5.77
N ASP A 158 4.00 6.94 4.74
CA ASP A 158 3.77 6.20 3.49
C ASP A 158 5.08 5.78 2.82
N LEU A 159 6.09 6.65 2.81
CA LEU A 159 7.42 6.30 2.27
C LEU A 159 8.11 5.25 3.15
N LEU A 160 8.08 5.44 4.47
CA LEU A 160 8.72 4.54 5.43
C LEU A 160 8.13 3.11 5.36
N VAL A 161 6.81 2.98 5.28
CA VAL A 161 6.13 1.69 5.15
C VAL A 161 6.52 1.01 3.84
N LEU A 162 6.48 1.73 2.71
CA LEU A 162 6.90 1.18 1.42
C LEU A 162 8.36 0.69 1.48
N PHE A 163 9.27 1.49 2.04
CA PHE A 163 10.69 1.13 2.14
C PHE A 163 10.92 -0.06 3.07
N LEU A 164 10.16 -0.19 4.16
CA LEU A 164 10.23 -1.35 5.04
C LEU A 164 9.87 -2.64 4.28
N PHE A 165 8.72 -2.67 3.62
CA PHE A 165 8.29 -3.87 2.88
C PHE A 165 9.18 -4.17 1.67
N THR A 166 9.72 -3.13 1.02
CA THR A 166 10.73 -3.27 -0.03
C THR A 166 12.03 -3.88 0.51
N SER A 167 12.41 -3.58 1.75
CA SER A 167 13.60 -4.16 2.38
C SER A 167 13.48 -5.68 2.58
N TYR A 168 12.27 -6.17 2.90
CA TYR A 168 12.01 -7.60 3.00
C TYR A 168 11.90 -8.28 1.65
N LYS A 169 11.34 -7.59 0.64
CA LYS A 169 11.31 -8.08 -0.74
C LYS A 169 12.71 -8.38 -1.26
N PHE A 170 13.65 -7.48 -1.01
CA PHE A 170 15.03 -7.57 -1.48
C PHE A 170 16.01 -7.96 -0.36
N VAL A 171 15.55 -8.76 0.60
CA VAL A 171 16.36 -9.18 1.77
C VAL A 171 17.70 -9.82 1.39
N THR A 172 17.76 -10.54 0.27
CA THR A 172 18.98 -11.19 -0.24
C THR A 172 19.76 -10.33 -1.24
N ASN A 173 19.24 -9.17 -1.66
CA ASN A 173 19.87 -8.31 -2.66
C ASN A 173 19.77 -6.83 -2.26
N ILE A 174 20.72 -6.38 -1.44
CA ILE A 174 20.78 -4.99 -0.97
C ILE A 174 20.93 -3.97 -2.10
N ASN A 175 21.54 -4.37 -3.23
CA ASN A 175 21.68 -3.48 -4.39
C ASN A 175 20.32 -3.22 -5.04
N ASP A 176 19.48 -4.24 -5.18
CA ASP A 176 18.12 -4.08 -5.70
C ASP A 176 17.28 -3.22 -4.75
N TYR A 177 17.43 -3.40 -3.42
CA TYR A 177 16.80 -2.53 -2.43
C TYR A 177 17.20 -1.06 -2.64
N ARG A 178 18.52 -0.78 -2.70
CA ARG A 178 19.05 0.57 -2.91
C ARG A 178 18.53 1.17 -4.21
N LEU A 179 18.65 0.45 -5.33
CA LEU A 179 18.20 0.92 -6.63
C LEU A 179 16.69 1.17 -6.66
N SER A 180 15.89 0.36 -5.95
CA SER A 180 14.45 0.55 -5.86
C SER A 180 14.09 1.86 -5.17
N ILE A 181 14.74 2.18 -4.04
CA ILE A 181 14.49 3.43 -3.31
C ILE A 181 14.97 4.64 -4.11
N ILE A 182 16.16 4.57 -4.73
CA ILE A 182 16.67 5.67 -5.57
C ILE A 182 15.70 5.94 -6.74
N ASN A 183 15.34 4.90 -7.49
CA ASN A 183 14.40 5.00 -8.60
C ASN A 183 13.04 5.56 -8.16
N PHE A 184 12.57 5.17 -6.97
CA PHE A 184 11.35 5.72 -6.38
C PHE A 184 11.49 7.21 -6.07
N LEU A 185 12.53 7.60 -5.33
CA LEU A 185 12.72 8.97 -4.86
C LEU A 185 13.00 9.96 -6.00
N GLU A 186 13.69 9.53 -7.06
CA GLU A 186 13.88 10.32 -8.28
C GLU A 186 12.55 10.73 -8.92
N GLU A 187 11.57 9.82 -8.98
CA GLU A 187 10.26 10.08 -9.59
C GLU A 187 9.28 10.74 -8.60
N TYR A 188 9.39 10.40 -7.32
CA TYR A 188 8.53 10.93 -6.27
C TYR A 188 8.87 12.40 -5.93
N GLU A 189 10.15 12.79 -6.09
CA GLU A 189 10.64 14.15 -5.80
C GLU A 189 10.26 14.62 -4.39
N ALA A 190 10.64 13.84 -3.38
CA ALA A 190 10.30 14.13 -1.99
C ALA A 190 10.84 15.50 -1.56
N ASP A 191 10.01 16.29 -0.89
CA ASP A 191 10.50 17.48 -0.22
C ASP A 191 11.37 17.12 1.00
N ARG A 192 12.20 18.06 1.42
CA ARG A 192 13.15 17.88 2.53
C ARG A 192 12.47 17.41 3.82
N GLU A 193 11.33 18.00 4.15
CA GLU A 193 10.59 17.72 5.38
C GLU A 193 10.01 16.31 5.37
N VAL A 194 9.52 15.84 4.23
CA VAL A 194 9.05 14.47 4.05
C VAL A 194 10.21 13.48 4.23
N LEU A 195 11.39 13.76 3.65
CA LEU A 195 12.57 12.89 3.78
C LEU A 195 13.10 12.83 5.23
N GLU A 196 13.23 13.98 5.88
CA GLU A 196 13.65 14.07 7.28
C GLU A 196 12.66 13.34 8.19
N GLY A 197 11.36 13.50 7.94
CA GLY A 197 10.28 12.85 8.68
C GLY A 197 10.33 11.32 8.65
N ILE A 198 10.97 10.69 7.67
CA ILE A 198 11.16 9.22 7.65
C ILE A 198 11.98 8.76 8.85
N LEU A 199 12.99 9.55 9.25
CA LEU A 199 13.94 9.23 10.33
C LEU A 199 13.56 9.85 11.68
N ASP A 200 12.37 10.45 11.78
CA ASP A 200 11.89 11.06 13.01
C ASP A 200 11.82 10.06 14.17
N ARG A 201 12.02 10.57 15.39
CA ARG A 201 12.00 9.76 16.61
C ARG A 201 10.67 9.03 16.80
N GLU A 202 9.57 9.65 16.37
CA GLU A 202 8.23 9.04 16.41
C GLU A 202 8.21 7.71 15.64
N ASN A 203 8.98 7.61 14.55
CA ASN A 203 9.09 6.41 13.71
C ASN A 203 10.07 5.36 14.25
N GLY A 204 10.69 5.59 15.41
CA GLY A 204 11.76 4.74 15.96
C GLY A 204 11.41 3.26 16.09
N LEU A 205 10.15 2.92 16.43
CA LEU A 205 9.70 1.53 16.50
C LEU A 205 9.55 0.87 15.13
N LEU A 206 9.14 1.60 14.10
CA LEU A 206 9.04 1.01 12.76
C LEU A 206 10.44 0.85 12.16
N LEU A 207 11.32 1.82 12.42
CA LEU A 207 12.73 1.75 12.05
C LEU A 207 13.47 0.59 12.73
N SER A 208 13.10 0.18 13.94
CA SER A 208 13.73 -0.95 14.63
C SER A 208 13.34 -2.32 14.06
N VAL A 209 12.29 -2.39 13.24
CA VAL A 209 11.85 -3.61 12.55
C VAL A 209 12.66 -3.84 11.27
N PHE A 210 13.29 -2.81 10.69
CA PHE A 210 14.16 -2.96 9.52
C PHE A 210 15.33 -3.92 9.81
N LEU A 211 15.73 -4.65 8.77
CA LEU A 211 17.02 -5.34 8.78
C LEU A 211 18.16 -4.32 8.93
N PRO A 212 19.19 -4.59 9.76
CA PRO A 212 20.24 -3.59 10.03
C PRO A 212 20.92 -3.04 8.78
N THR A 213 21.21 -3.90 7.80
CA THR A 213 21.82 -3.52 6.52
C THR A 213 20.91 -2.59 5.71
N SER A 214 19.63 -2.93 5.59
CA SER A 214 18.64 -2.12 4.87
C SER A 214 18.35 -0.78 5.56
N LEU A 215 18.41 -0.72 6.89
CA LEU A 215 18.27 0.53 7.64
C LEU A 215 19.47 1.46 7.43
N ILE A 216 20.70 0.92 7.48
CA ILE A 216 21.92 1.69 7.18
C ILE A 216 21.83 2.24 5.76
N GLU A 217 21.44 1.39 4.81
CA GLU A 217 21.30 1.76 3.42
C GLU A 217 20.25 2.85 3.20
N LEU A 218 19.07 2.72 3.83
CA LEU A 218 18.04 3.76 3.81
C LEU A 218 18.56 5.11 4.32
N LYS A 219 19.30 5.12 5.43
CA LYS A 219 19.90 6.34 5.99
C LYS A 219 20.92 6.97 5.05
N ASN A 220 21.73 6.16 4.37
CA ASN A 220 22.69 6.64 3.37
C ASN A 220 21.96 7.32 2.20
N ILE A 221 20.94 6.65 1.64
CA ILE A 221 20.14 7.20 0.53
C ILE A 221 19.46 8.50 0.95
N ILE A 222 18.81 8.55 2.11
CA ILE A 222 18.18 9.79 2.61
C ILE A 222 19.23 10.91 2.74
N SER A 223 20.42 10.60 3.29
CA SER A 223 21.49 11.59 3.39
C SER A 223 22.02 12.05 2.02
N GLU A 224 21.95 11.24 0.97
CA GLU A 224 22.32 11.63 -0.39
C GLU A 224 21.30 12.60 -0.99
N PHE A 225 20.00 12.35 -0.79
CA PHE A 225 18.91 13.20 -1.29
C PHE A 225 18.71 14.50 -0.50
N LEU A 226 19.27 14.61 0.71
CA LEU A 226 19.22 15.82 1.54
C LEU A 226 20.38 16.80 1.29
N LYS A 227 21.38 16.42 0.48
CA LYS A 227 22.52 17.27 0.10
C LYS A 227 22.16 18.20 -1.05
#